data_AF-A0A067KFP3-F1
#
_entry.id   AF-A0A067KFP3-F1
#
_cell.length_a   1.000
_cell.length_b   1.000
_cell.length_c   1.000
_cell.angle_alpha   90.00
_cell.angle_beta   90.00
_cell.angle_gamma   90.00
#
_symmetry.space_group_name_H-M   'P 1'
#
loop_
_entity.id
_entity.type
_entity.pdbx_description
1 polymer ?
#
loop_
_entity_poly.entity_id
_entity_poly.type
_entity_poly.pdbx_seq_one_letter_code
_entity_poly.pdbx_strand_id
1 'polypeptide(L)'
;MFHISSGSYRVLEIDYAYQSLTLHEPHLSNCDTIVLGSKGNGFSVEPWRSPYFNPTADNVFMLIGCSAKSPLFQGFPGKHLPCRNVSGMGCEEYYGCPAWSVVGRRHAGSMFGSGPPECCAVAFEAIKAINLSKLECEGYSSAYSLAPLRVDGPSEWSFGIRVKYSVQENEEFCRACEATGGTCGYGSDGIRQMCMCADFNSTSNCDSVISGTSSRRWSRLGTVAGTLFATKLIQVPNYLITYGP
;
A
#
# COMPACT_ATOMS: atom_id res chain seq x y z
N MET A 1 -1.29 9.63 11.71
CA MET A 1 0.10 9.16 11.52
C MET A 1 0.04 7.66 11.28
N PHE A 2 0.80 7.12 10.34
CA PHE A 2 0.87 5.69 10.04
C PHE A 2 2.13 5.10 10.66
N HIS A 3 1.99 4.02 11.43
CA HIS A 3 3.09 3.43 12.20
C HIS A 3 3.38 2.02 11.73
N ILE A 4 4.65 1.75 11.46
CA ILE A 4 5.19 0.43 11.14
C ILE A 4 6.50 0.23 11.87
N SER A 5 7.01 -1.00 11.87
CA SER A 5 8.27 -1.36 12.54
C SER A 5 9.46 -0.46 12.21
N SER A 6 9.52 0.09 10.99
CA SER A 6 10.61 0.97 10.54
C SER A 6 10.45 2.43 10.98
N GLY A 7 9.26 2.88 11.36
CA GLY A 7 9.05 4.25 11.79
C GLY A 7 7.61 4.74 11.77
N SER A 8 7.48 6.06 11.91
CA SER A 8 6.21 6.77 11.89
C SER A 8 6.17 7.69 10.68
N TYR A 9 5.16 7.51 9.83
CA TYR A 9 5.04 8.18 8.54
C TYR A 9 3.77 9.02 8.50
N ARG A 10 3.87 10.23 7.94
CA ARG A 10 2.70 11.05 7.69
C ARG A 10 2.05 10.56 6.41
N VAL A 11 0.75 10.30 6.45
CA VAL A 11 -0.02 10.00 5.24
C VAL A 11 -0.31 11.34 4.56
N LEU A 12 0.18 11.50 3.34
CA LEU A 12 -0.06 12.70 2.53
C LEU A 12 -1.36 12.56 1.73
N GLU A 13 -1.57 11.39 1.14
CA GLU A 13 -2.66 11.12 0.22
C GLU A 13 -3.06 9.65 0.28
N ILE A 14 -4.35 9.37 0.11
CA ILE A 14 -4.91 8.02 -0.06
C ILE A 14 -5.76 8.04 -1.33
N ASP A 15 -5.34 7.24 -2.30
CA ASP A 15 -6.05 7.04 -3.55
C ASP A 15 -6.74 5.67 -3.53
N TYR A 16 -8.07 5.71 -3.36
CA TYR A 16 -8.89 4.51 -3.30
C TYR A 16 -9.08 3.85 -4.67
N ALA A 17 -9.03 4.61 -5.77
CA ALA A 17 -9.23 4.08 -7.11
C ALA A 17 -8.04 3.25 -7.57
N TYR A 18 -6.83 3.70 -7.24
CA TYR A 18 -5.58 2.99 -7.56
C TYR A 18 -5.03 2.18 -6.39
N GLN A 19 -5.75 2.16 -5.26
CA GLN A 19 -5.39 1.49 -4.01
C GLN A 19 -3.95 1.83 -3.59
N SER A 20 -3.63 3.12 -3.59
CA SER A 20 -2.29 3.61 -3.29
C SER A 20 -2.31 4.66 -2.18
N LEU A 21 -1.22 4.73 -1.44
CA LEU A 21 -1.06 5.63 -0.32
C LEU A 21 0.32 6.28 -0.41
N THR A 22 0.37 7.61 -0.26
CA THR A 22 1.62 8.36 -0.26
C THR A 22 2.06 8.66 1.17
N LEU A 23 3.23 8.16 1.54
CA LEU A 23 3.85 8.36 2.85
C LEU A 23 4.97 9.40 2.80
N HIS A 24 5.08 10.18 3.87
CA HIS A 24 6.18 11.11 4.10
C HIS A 24 6.89 10.78 5.41
N GLU A 25 8.21 10.61 5.34
CA GLU A 25 9.08 10.46 6.51
C GLU A 25 9.80 11.79 6.79
N PRO A 26 9.77 12.32 8.03
CA PRO A 26 10.43 13.59 8.38
C PRO A 26 11.94 13.62 8.17
N HIS A 27 12.60 12.45 8.15
CA HIS A 27 14.05 12.33 7.97
C HIS A 27 14.44 11.92 6.54
N LEU A 28 13.50 11.95 5.60
CA LEU A 28 13.75 11.69 4.19
C LEU A 28 14.44 12.91 3.56
N SER A 29 15.53 12.67 2.83
CA SER A 29 16.16 13.72 2.02
C SER A 29 15.30 14.07 0.81
N ASN A 30 15.29 15.34 0.39
CA ASN A 30 14.60 15.84 -0.79
C ASN A 30 15.50 16.82 -1.57
N CYS A 31 14.95 17.47 -2.59
CA CYS A 31 15.72 18.37 -3.45
C CYS A 31 16.22 19.63 -2.73
N ASP A 32 15.58 20.04 -1.64
CA ASP A 32 15.91 21.27 -0.90
C ASP A 32 16.75 20.99 0.36
N THR A 33 16.66 19.77 0.89
CA THR A 33 17.29 19.38 2.15
C THR A 33 17.84 17.95 2.09
N ILE A 34 19.12 17.79 2.43
CA ILE A 34 19.73 16.48 2.64
C ILE A 34 19.86 16.23 4.14
N VAL A 35 19.35 15.07 4.58
CA VAL A 35 19.39 14.62 5.97
C VAL A 35 20.33 13.42 6.07
N LEU A 36 21.45 13.60 6.79
CA LEU A 36 22.47 12.58 7.03
C LEU A 36 22.59 12.24 8.52
N GLY A 37 23.36 11.19 8.82
CA GLY A 37 23.75 10.81 10.18
C GLY A 37 22.75 9.89 10.87
N SER A 38 22.10 8.99 10.13
CA SER A 38 21.23 7.93 10.68
C SER A 38 20.06 8.45 11.51
N LYS A 39 19.57 9.66 11.23
CA LYS A 39 18.39 10.23 11.91
C LYS A 39 17.09 9.47 11.58
N GLY A 40 17.06 8.72 10.48
CA GLY A 40 16.01 7.76 10.12
C GLY A 40 16.57 6.35 10.00
N ASN A 41 15.72 5.34 10.14
CA ASN A 41 16.10 3.92 9.96
C ASN A 41 15.89 3.43 8.53
N GLY A 42 15.28 4.25 7.67
CA GLY A 42 14.84 3.87 6.34
C GLY A 42 13.36 3.46 6.33
N PHE A 43 12.98 2.69 5.31
CA PHE A 43 11.64 2.18 5.11
C PHE A 43 11.67 0.67 4.91
N SER A 44 11.00 -0.05 5.81
CA SER A 44 10.87 -1.50 5.74
C SER A 44 9.48 -1.93 6.18
N VAL A 45 8.84 -2.74 5.35
CA VAL A 45 7.55 -3.35 5.65
C VAL A 45 7.78 -4.70 6.35
N GLU A 46 6.98 -4.99 7.35
CA GLU A 46 6.98 -6.25 8.08
C GLU A 46 6.58 -7.41 7.15
N PRO A 47 7.20 -8.59 7.27
CA PRO A 47 6.93 -9.71 6.37
C PRO A 47 5.44 -10.11 6.29
N TRP A 48 4.71 -10.01 7.40
CA TRP A 48 3.28 -10.34 7.47
C TRP A 48 2.38 -9.31 6.75
N ARG A 49 2.88 -8.09 6.52
CA ARG A 49 2.15 -7.01 5.86
C ARG A 49 2.48 -6.87 4.38
N SER A 50 3.67 -7.30 3.98
CA SER A 50 4.15 -7.25 2.60
C SER A 50 3.14 -7.79 1.56
N PRO A 51 2.37 -8.89 1.77
CA PRO A 51 1.48 -9.39 0.73
C PRO A 51 0.39 -8.42 0.25
N TYR A 52 0.05 -7.41 1.05
CA TYR A 52 -1.02 -6.45 0.77
C TYR A 52 -0.60 -5.01 1.05
N PHE A 53 0.69 -4.76 1.27
CA PHE A 53 1.25 -3.43 1.47
C PHE A 53 2.70 -3.42 1.01
N ASN A 54 2.97 -2.93 -0.20
CA ASN A 54 4.32 -2.84 -0.74
C ASN A 54 4.52 -1.54 -1.52
N PRO A 55 5.71 -0.93 -1.45
CA PRO A 55 6.09 0.17 -2.34
C PRO A 55 5.78 -0.16 -3.80
N THR A 56 5.24 0.82 -4.49
CA THR A 56 5.00 0.72 -5.93
C THR A 56 6.32 0.77 -6.71
N ALA A 57 6.34 0.18 -7.91
CA ALA A 57 7.55 0.05 -8.72
C ALA A 57 8.08 1.37 -9.32
N ASP A 58 7.26 2.42 -9.31
CA ASP A 58 7.60 3.79 -9.72
C ASP A 58 8.42 4.54 -8.66
N ASN A 59 8.51 4.03 -7.42
CA ASN A 59 9.41 4.62 -6.43
C ASN A 59 10.86 4.35 -6.78
N VAL A 60 11.65 5.42 -6.72
CA VAL A 60 13.10 5.38 -6.76
C VAL A 60 13.63 5.70 -5.39
N PHE A 61 14.45 4.79 -4.87
CA PHE A 61 15.14 4.99 -3.61
C PHE A 61 16.58 5.35 -3.89
N MET A 62 17.01 6.50 -3.40
CA MET A 62 18.37 7.00 -3.55
C MET A 62 19.05 6.91 -2.19
N LEU A 63 20.01 5.99 -2.08
CA LEU A 63 20.79 5.78 -0.87
C LEU A 63 22.01 6.70 -0.90
N ILE A 64 22.27 7.40 0.21
CA ILE A 64 23.24 8.50 0.28
C ILE A 64 24.35 8.15 1.28
N GLY A 65 25.61 8.39 0.89
CA GLY A 65 26.78 8.23 1.75
C GLY A 65 27.01 6.79 2.20
N CYS A 66 26.90 5.83 1.28
CA CYS A 66 27.08 4.42 1.62
C CYS A 66 28.57 4.04 1.70
N SER A 67 28.94 3.31 2.75
CA SER A 67 30.28 2.77 2.96
C SER A 67 30.71 1.82 1.84
N ALA A 68 32.02 1.75 1.55
CA ALA A 68 32.59 0.77 0.62
C ALA A 68 32.37 -0.68 1.06
N LYS A 69 32.08 -0.89 2.36
CA LYS A 69 31.75 -2.20 2.92
C LYS A 69 30.25 -2.52 2.88
N SER A 70 29.44 -1.61 2.34
CA SER A 70 28.01 -1.84 2.20
C SER A 70 27.72 -3.13 1.43
N PRO A 71 26.74 -3.94 1.87
CA PRO A 71 26.23 -5.08 1.10
C PRO A 71 25.76 -4.71 -0.32
N LEU A 72 25.48 -3.43 -0.58
CA LEU A 72 25.16 -2.90 -1.91
C LEU A 72 26.33 -3.08 -2.90
N PHE A 73 27.56 -2.90 -2.46
CA PHE A 73 28.75 -2.88 -3.34
C PHE A 73 29.56 -4.16 -3.28
N GLN A 74 29.46 -4.91 -2.17
CA GLN A 74 30.14 -6.20 -2.03
C GLN A 74 29.53 -7.30 -2.90
N GLY A 75 28.30 -7.07 -3.40
CA GLY A 75 27.55 -8.03 -4.21
C GLY A 75 27.00 -9.18 -3.35
N PHE A 76 25.74 -9.54 -3.60
CA PHE A 76 25.29 -10.90 -3.24
C PHE A 76 26.12 -11.87 -4.12
N PRO A 77 26.54 -13.04 -3.62
CA PRO A 77 27.46 -13.91 -4.36
C PRO A 77 26.94 -14.15 -5.79
N GLY A 78 27.62 -13.52 -6.78
CA GLY A 78 27.30 -13.61 -8.21
C GLY A 78 26.58 -12.42 -8.88
N LYS A 79 26.22 -11.33 -8.19
CA LYS A 79 25.62 -10.12 -8.84
C LYS A 79 26.04 -8.82 -8.12
N HIS A 80 26.74 -7.93 -8.83
CA HIS A 80 26.87 -6.52 -8.44
C HIS A 80 25.45 -5.92 -8.32
N LEU A 81 25.13 -5.26 -7.21
CA LEU A 81 23.86 -4.53 -7.13
C LEU A 81 23.93 -3.22 -7.93
N PRO A 82 22.78 -2.79 -8.49
CA PRO A 82 22.71 -2.09 -9.75
C PRO A 82 22.29 -0.65 -9.48
N CYS A 83 23.22 0.20 -9.02
CA CYS A 83 22.93 1.63 -9.00
C CYS A 83 22.58 2.02 -10.44
N ARG A 84 21.30 2.33 -10.67
CA ARG A 84 20.77 2.60 -12.00
C ARG A 84 19.61 3.56 -11.88
N ASN A 85 19.41 4.31 -12.94
CA ASN A 85 18.24 5.17 -13.03
C ASN A 85 16.99 4.29 -13.11
N VAL A 86 15.95 4.70 -12.41
CA VAL A 86 14.65 4.02 -12.38
C VAL A 86 13.63 5.06 -12.86
N SER A 87 12.91 4.74 -13.93
CA SER A 87 11.90 5.65 -14.51
C SER A 87 12.43 7.07 -14.84
N GLY A 88 13.71 7.18 -15.24
CA GLY A 88 14.34 8.48 -15.56
C GLY A 88 14.77 9.30 -14.33
N MET A 89 14.55 8.79 -13.12
CA MET A 89 15.05 9.39 -11.89
C MET A 89 16.31 8.63 -11.44
N GLY A 90 17.38 9.36 -11.17
CA GLY A 90 18.68 8.81 -10.87
C GLY A 90 19.54 9.77 -10.06
N CYS A 91 20.73 9.30 -9.68
CA CYS A 91 21.64 10.12 -8.89
C CYS A 91 22.20 11.31 -9.69
N GLU A 92 22.43 11.14 -10.99
CA GLU A 92 22.93 12.22 -11.87
C GLU A 92 21.96 13.40 -11.91
N GLU A 93 20.66 13.13 -12.03
CA GLU A 93 19.64 14.16 -11.97
C GLU A 93 19.50 14.69 -10.54
N TYR A 94 19.49 13.82 -9.53
CA TYR A 94 19.35 14.22 -8.13
C TYR A 94 20.47 15.14 -7.64
N TYR A 95 21.67 14.97 -8.17
CA TYR A 95 22.83 15.82 -7.96
C TYR A 95 22.60 17.28 -8.41
N GLY A 96 21.69 17.53 -9.35
CA GLY A 96 21.25 18.86 -9.75
C GLY A 96 20.43 19.62 -8.70
N CYS A 97 20.04 18.97 -7.59
CA CYS A 97 19.28 19.61 -6.52
C CYS A 97 20.10 20.62 -5.71
N PRO A 98 19.52 21.76 -5.30
CA PRO A 98 20.22 22.79 -4.54
C PRO A 98 20.75 22.28 -3.20
N ALA A 99 20.10 21.28 -2.59
CA ALA A 99 20.54 20.72 -1.31
C ALA A 99 21.97 20.18 -1.33
N TRP A 100 22.43 19.63 -2.46
CA TRP A 100 23.80 19.10 -2.59
C TRP A 100 24.88 20.19 -2.52
N SER A 101 24.55 21.42 -2.93
CA SER A 101 25.48 22.55 -2.80
C SER A 101 25.76 22.92 -1.34
N VAL A 102 24.79 22.70 -0.45
CA VAL A 102 24.85 23.06 0.97
C VAL A 102 25.59 22.01 1.80
N VAL A 103 25.45 20.73 1.45
CA VAL A 103 26.07 19.60 2.18
C VAL A 103 27.59 19.63 2.08
N GLY A 104 28.17 20.37 1.13
CA GLY A 104 29.62 20.52 1.00
C GLY A 104 30.35 19.24 0.55
N ARG A 105 29.63 18.11 0.44
CA ARG A 105 30.04 16.93 -0.33
C ARG A 105 29.90 17.29 -1.80
N ARG A 106 30.91 18.00 -2.33
CA ARG A 106 31.03 18.21 -3.77
C ARG A 106 30.82 16.87 -4.46
N HIS A 107 30.20 16.88 -5.63
CA HIS A 107 30.16 15.72 -6.53
C HIS A 107 31.60 15.27 -6.81
N ALA A 108 32.16 14.49 -5.91
CA ALA A 108 33.29 13.63 -6.16
C ALA A 108 32.74 12.44 -6.96
N GLY A 109 32.06 12.74 -8.07
CA GLY A 109 31.93 11.81 -9.15
C GLY A 109 33.35 11.49 -9.56
N SER A 110 33.85 10.33 -9.10
CA SER A 110 34.54 9.33 -9.92
C SER A 110 35.59 9.82 -10.92
N MET A 111 36.22 10.99 -10.73
CA MET A 111 37.32 11.39 -11.60
C MET A 111 38.65 10.83 -11.10
N PHE A 112 38.81 10.51 -9.81
CA PHE A 112 40.11 10.07 -9.26
C PHE A 112 40.10 9.15 -8.02
N GLY A 113 38.99 8.50 -7.63
CA GLY A 113 38.95 7.74 -6.36
C GLY A 113 38.20 6.41 -6.44
N SER A 114 38.88 5.33 -6.08
CA SER A 114 38.45 3.92 -6.05
C SER A 114 37.32 3.59 -5.03
N GLY A 115 36.43 4.54 -4.75
CA GLY A 115 35.37 4.42 -3.74
C GLY A 115 33.96 4.30 -4.34
N PRO A 116 32.97 3.89 -3.54
CA PRO A 116 31.57 3.86 -3.96
C PRO A 116 31.05 5.28 -4.29
N PRO A 117 30.05 5.40 -5.17
CA PRO A 117 29.42 6.68 -5.44
C PRO A 117 28.70 7.23 -4.20
N GLU A 118 28.62 8.57 -4.08
CA GLU A 118 27.96 9.24 -2.96
C GLU A 118 26.44 8.99 -2.93
N CYS A 119 25.85 8.71 -4.09
CA CYS A 119 24.44 8.37 -4.25
C CYS A 119 24.32 7.06 -5.05
N CYS A 120 23.41 6.19 -4.65
CA CYS A 120 23.03 5.00 -5.40
C CYS A 120 21.50 4.92 -5.54
N ALA A 121 21.01 5.05 -6.77
CA ALA A 121 19.59 4.92 -7.10
C ALA A 121 19.24 3.45 -7.35
N VAL A 122 18.18 2.97 -6.71
CA VAL A 122 17.70 1.59 -6.80
C VAL A 122 16.17 1.53 -6.78
N ALA A 123 15.62 0.53 -7.45
CA ALA A 123 14.20 0.19 -7.33
C ALA A 123 13.97 -0.62 -6.05
N PHE A 124 12.79 -0.52 -5.46
CA PHE A 124 12.44 -1.29 -4.25
C PHE A 124 12.69 -2.79 -4.41
N GLU A 125 12.31 -3.36 -5.56
CA GLU A 125 12.44 -4.80 -5.84
C GLU A 125 13.88 -5.34 -5.76
N ALA A 126 14.88 -4.47 -5.95
CA ALA A 126 16.29 -4.86 -5.86
C ALA A 126 16.76 -5.02 -4.41
N ILE A 127 16.25 -4.20 -3.48
CA ILE A 127 16.72 -4.15 -2.09
C ILE A 127 15.72 -4.75 -1.09
N LYS A 128 14.42 -4.77 -1.44
CA LYS A 128 13.25 -5.23 -0.67
C LYS A 128 13.02 -4.59 0.70
N ALA A 129 14.00 -3.89 1.24
CA ALA A 129 13.92 -3.10 2.46
C ALA A 129 15.04 -2.06 2.47
N ILE A 130 14.74 -0.87 2.94
CA ILE A 130 15.71 0.19 3.17
C ILE A 130 15.98 0.20 4.67
N ASN A 131 17.10 -0.38 5.05
CA ASN A 131 17.58 -0.35 6.43
C ASN A 131 18.96 0.30 6.39
N LEU A 132 19.03 1.59 6.75
CA LEU A 132 20.25 2.38 6.58
C LEU A 132 21.43 1.81 7.37
N SER A 133 21.18 1.33 8.59
CA SER A 133 22.22 0.71 9.41
C SER A 133 22.76 -0.56 8.78
N LYS A 134 21.89 -1.43 8.25
CA LYS A 134 22.30 -2.67 7.57
C LYS A 134 22.98 -2.40 6.22
N LEU A 135 22.56 -1.35 5.53
CA LEU A 135 23.13 -0.94 4.25
C LEU A 135 24.39 -0.08 4.43
N GLU A 136 24.76 0.27 5.66
CA GLU A 136 25.87 1.19 5.98
C GLU A 136 25.80 2.51 5.20
N CYS A 137 24.61 3.10 5.11
CA CYS A 137 24.38 4.40 4.45
C CYS A 137 23.98 5.47 5.47
N GLU A 138 24.36 6.71 5.23
CA GLU A 138 24.13 7.83 6.15
C GLU A 138 22.72 8.42 6.07
N GLY A 139 22.08 8.28 4.90
CA GLY A 139 20.76 8.82 4.61
C GLY A 139 20.14 8.18 3.39
N TYR A 140 18.89 8.54 3.10
CA TYR A 140 18.23 8.18 1.86
C TYR A 140 17.19 9.21 1.44
N SER A 141 16.81 9.12 0.17
CA SER A 141 15.69 9.82 -0.44
C SER A 141 14.78 8.81 -1.15
N SER A 142 13.53 9.20 -1.36
CA SER A 142 12.55 8.48 -2.14
C SER A 142 11.77 9.45 -2.99
N ALA A 143 11.70 9.17 -4.29
CA ALA A 143 10.99 10.00 -5.25
C ALA A 143 10.15 9.15 -6.20
N TYR A 144 9.07 9.75 -6.71
CA TYR A 144 8.18 9.18 -7.71
C TYR A 144 7.66 10.28 -8.64
N SER A 145 7.05 9.88 -9.76
CA SER A 145 6.48 10.81 -10.75
C SER A 145 5.08 10.37 -11.15
N LEU A 146 4.13 11.32 -11.15
CA LEU A 146 2.71 11.10 -11.49
C LEU A 146 2.37 11.70 -12.84
N ALA A 147 3.16 11.36 -13.87
CA ALA A 147 3.02 11.90 -15.22
C ALA A 147 3.23 13.43 -15.33
N PRO A 148 3.78 13.93 -16.46
CA PRO A 148 4.05 13.23 -17.70
C PRO A 148 5.31 12.36 -17.66
N LEU A 149 5.44 11.49 -18.66
CA LEU A 149 6.54 10.52 -18.89
C LEU A 149 7.95 11.14 -18.97
N ARG A 150 8.06 12.47 -18.85
CA ARG A 150 9.31 13.21 -18.81
C ARG A 150 9.18 14.25 -17.72
N VAL A 151 10.08 14.16 -16.75
CA VAL A 151 10.22 15.11 -15.66
C VAL A 151 11.45 15.93 -16.00
N ASP A 152 11.33 17.26 -16.05
CA ASP A 152 12.40 18.12 -16.59
C ASP A 152 13.63 18.18 -15.68
N GLY A 153 13.49 17.75 -14.42
CA GLY A 153 14.58 17.61 -13.48
C GLY A 153 14.11 17.20 -12.08
N PRO A 154 15.03 17.11 -11.11
CA PRO A 154 14.71 16.64 -9.76
C PRO A 154 13.85 17.62 -8.95
N SER A 155 13.71 18.87 -9.40
CA SER A 155 12.82 19.88 -8.84
C SER A 155 11.33 19.58 -9.06
N GLU A 156 11.01 18.79 -10.08
CA GLU A 156 9.63 18.40 -10.40
C GLU A 156 9.27 17.02 -9.86
N TRP A 157 10.21 16.35 -9.17
CA TRP A 157 9.95 15.06 -8.56
C TRP A 157 9.05 15.21 -7.33
N SER A 158 8.18 14.24 -7.13
CA SER A 158 7.42 14.13 -5.89
C SER A 158 8.22 13.30 -4.89
N PHE A 159 8.58 13.90 -3.76
CA PHE A 159 9.34 13.23 -2.70
C PHE A 159 8.41 12.57 -1.68
N GLY A 160 8.63 11.29 -1.44
CA GLY A 160 7.80 10.46 -0.57
C GLY A 160 7.87 8.99 -0.99
N ILE A 161 7.09 8.17 -0.31
CA ILE A 161 7.04 6.73 -0.54
C ILE A 161 5.62 6.36 -0.92
N ARG A 162 5.41 6.02 -2.19
CA ARG A 162 4.12 5.55 -2.69
C ARG A 162 3.99 4.05 -2.43
N VAL A 163 2.92 3.65 -1.77
CA VAL A 163 2.71 2.26 -1.36
C VAL A 163 1.39 1.79 -1.92
N LYS A 164 1.40 0.64 -2.57
CA LYS A 164 0.16 -0.03 -2.96
C LYS A 164 -0.35 -0.80 -1.76
N TYR A 165 -1.62 -0.64 -1.45
CA TYR A 165 -2.30 -1.46 -0.48
C TYR A 165 -3.34 -2.35 -1.16
N SER A 166 -3.66 -3.48 -0.54
CA SER A 166 -4.79 -4.30 -0.90
C SER A 166 -5.65 -4.47 0.34
N VAL A 167 -6.92 -4.14 0.23
CA VAL A 167 -7.90 -4.60 1.21
C VAL A 167 -8.25 -6.01 0.75
N GLN A 168 -8.01 -7.03 1.58
CA GLN A 168 -8.49 -8.38 1.29
C GLN A 168 -9.98 -8.42 1.51
N GLU A 169 -10.73 -7.77 0.63
CA GLU A 169 -12.17 -7.91 0.56
C GLU A 169 -12.43 -9.27 -0.07
N ASN A 170 -12.72 -10.26 0.77
CA ASN A 170 -13.43 -11.43 0.29
C ASN A 170 -14.84 -10.97 -0.09
N GLU A 171 -15.01 -10.54 -1.35
CA GLU A 171 -16.30 -10.09 -1.87
C GLU A 171 -17.38 -11.15 -1.69
N GLU A 172 -17.03 -12.44 -1.77
CA GLU A 172 -17.99 -13.53 -1.56
C GLU A 172 -18.50 -13.56 -0.12
N PHE A 173 -17.60 -13.37 0.85
CA PHE A 173 -17.95 -13.24 2.26
C PHE A 173 -18.82 -12.00 2.51
N CYS A 174 -18.41 -10.83 2.01
CA CYS A 174 -19.20 -9.60 2.22
C CYS A 174 -20.56 -9.69 1.55
N ARG A 175 -20.64 -10.21 0.32
CA ARG A 175 -21.92 -10.46 -0.36
C ARG A 175 -22.81 -11.42 0.44
N ALA A 176 -22.26 -12.50 0.99
CA ALA A 176 -23.03 -13.44 1.82
C ALA A 176 -23.52 -12.80 3.13
N CYS A 177 -22.67 -12.01 3.79
CA CYS A 177 -23.00 -11.29 5.01
C CYS A 177 -24.14 -10.28 4.77
N GLU A 178 -23.97 -9.41 3.78
CA GLU A 178 -24.93 -8.36 3.41
C GLU A 178 -26.26 -8.95 2.92
N ALA A 179 -26.22 -10.07 2.19
CA ALA A 179 -27.43 -10.78 1.76
C ALA A 179 -28.29 -11.27 2.93
N THR A 180 -27.66 -11.55 4.08
CA THR A 180 -28.35 -11.96 5.33
C THR A 180 -28.65 -10.81 6.27
N GLY A 181 -28.48 -9.56 5.82
CA GLY A 181 -28.75 -8.35 6.62
C GLY A 181 -27.65 -7.97 7.61
N GLY A 182 -26.46 -8.56 7.49
CA GLY A 182 -25.28 -8.19 8.27
C GLY A 182 -24.48 -7.06 7.62
N THR A 183 -23.59 -6.44 8.39
CA THR A 183 -22.58 -5.51 7.86
C THR A 183 -21.23 -6.22 7.81
N CYS A 184 -20.63 -6.28 6.61
CA CYS A 184 -19.30 -6.85 6.46
C CYS A 184 -18.23 -5.89 7.03
N GLY A 185 -17.25 -6.44 7.73
CA GLY A 185 -16.09 -5.67 8.19
C GLY A 185 -14.98 -6.57 8.71
N TYR A 186 -14.14 -6.02 9.58
CA TYR A 186 -13.07 -6.74 10.25
C TYR A 186 -13.30 -6.76 11.76
N GLY A 187 -12.86 -7.83 12.41
CA GLY A 187 -12.89 -7.94 13.87
C GLY A 187 -11.95 -6.94 14.55
N SER A 188 -11.88 -6.98 15.87
CA SER A 188 -10.97 -6.14 16.67
C SER A 188 -9.48 -6.40 16.39
N ASP A 189 -9.14 -7.53 15.76
CA ASP A 189 -7.80 -7.83 15.29
C ASP A 189 -7.44 -7.11 13.97
N GLY A 190 -8.41 -6.50 13.28
CA GLY A 190 -8.23 -5.77 12.02
C GLY A 190 -7.76 -6.61 10.85
N ILE A 191 -7.69 -7.94 11.02
CA ILE A 191 -7.12 -8.88 10.04
C ILE A 191 -8.18 -9.88 9.60
N ARG A 192 -9.01 -10.37 10.52
CA ARG A 192 -10.05 -11.35 10.19
C ARG A 192 -11.34 -10.65 9.83
N GLN A 193 -11.90 -11.05 8.69
CA GLN A 193 -13.21 -10.57 8.29
C GLN A 193 -14.29 -11.11 9.24
N MET A 194 -15.23 -10.24 9.59
CA MET A 194 -16.30 -10.50 10.52
C MET A 194 -17.59 -9.89 9.98
N CYS A 195 -18.66 -10.67 10.03
CA CYS A 195 -20.00 -10.27 9.66
C CYS A 195 -20.68 -9.83 10.96
N MET A 196 -20.95 -8.54 11.07
CA MET A 196 -21.59 -7.93 12.22
C MET A 196 -23.10 -8.06 12.04
N CYS A 197 -23.71 -8.99 12.76
CA CYS A 197 -25.15 -9.19 12.81
C CYS A 197 -25.73 -8.43 14.02
N ALA A 198 -27.06 -8.32 14.09
CA ALA A 198 -27.72 -7.56 15.17
C ALA A 198 -27.31 -8.01 16.58
N ASP A 199 -27.29 -9.33 16.83
CA ASP A 199 -27.09 -9.89 18.18
C ASP A 199 -25.76 -10.65 18.35
N PHE A 200 -25.03 -10.91 17.25
CA PHE A 200 -23.80 -11.70 17.28
C PHE A 200 -22.85 -11.34 16.13
N ASN A 201 -21.57 -11.68 16.32
CA ASN A 201 -20.55 -11.59 15.28
C ASN A 201 -20.34 -12.97 14.66
N SER A 202 -20.30 -13.05 13.33
CA SER A 202 -20.18 -14.30 12.57
C SER A 202 -18.99 -14.26 11.62
N THR A 203 -18.32 -15.40 11.39
CA THR A 203 -17.24 -15.54 10.40
C THR A 203 -17.73 -16.03 9.04
N SER A 204 -19.05 -16.13 8.82
CA SER A 204 -19.63 -16.46 7.51
C SER A 204 -20.75 -15.51 7.09
N ASN A 205 -21.88 -15.53 7.80
CA ASN A 205 -23.09 -14.77 7.50
C ASN A 205 -24.02 -14.70 8.74
N CYS A 206 -25.12 -13.96 8.65
CA CYS A 206 -26.13 -13.82 9.72
C CYS A 206 -27.24 -14.87 9.65
N ASP A 207 -27.13 -15.84 8.74
CA ASP A 207 -27.99 -17.01 8.77
C ASP A 207 -27.59 -17.86 9.95
N SER A 208 -28.35 -17.72 11.03
CA SER A 208 -28.29 -18.65 12.14
C SER A 208 -28.73 -20.03 11.62
N VAL A 209 -27.78 -20.87 11.21
CA VAL A 209 -28.00 -22.31 11.32
C VAL A 209 -28.15 -22.53 12.82
N ILE A 210 -29.40 -22.72 13.27
CA ILE A 210 -29.70 -23.25 14.59
C ILE A 210 -29.00 -24.60 14.65
N SER A 211 -27.73 -24.61 15.04
CA SER A 211 -27.02 -25.79 15.46
C SER A 211 -27.70 -26.16 16.77
N GLY A 212 -28.68 -27.05 16.65
CA GLY A 212 -29.62 -27.40 17.71
C GLY A 212 -28.90 -27.88 18.95
N THR A 213 -28.62 -26.96 19.87
CA THR A 213 -28.65 -27.26 21.29
C THR A 213 -29.98 -26.73 21.81
N SER A 214 -30.83 -27.68 22.17
CA SER A 214 -32.18 -27.47 22.69
C SER A 214 -32.26 -26.36 23.73
N SER A 215 -33.00 -25.29 23.44
CA SER A 215 -33.85 -24.68 24.46
C SER A 215 -35.20 -24.33 23.83
N ARG A 216 -36.23 -25.04 24.30
CA ARG A 216 -37.62 -24.81 23.92
C ARG A 216 -38.04 -23.44 24.45
N ARG A 217 -38.38 -22.51 23.57
CA ARG A 217 -39.24 -21.37 23.91
C ARG A 217 -40.53 -21.49 23.12
N TRP A 218 -41.55 -22.02 23.80
CA TRP A 218 -42.92 -22.07 23.33
C TRP A 218 -43.40 -20.65 23.00
N SER A 219 -43.73 -20.42 21.74
CA SER A 219 -44.60 -19.31 21.34
C SER A 219 -45.84 -19.94 20.71
N ARG A 220 -46.93 -19.97 21.49
CA ARG A 220 -48.25 -20.33 20.99
C ARG A 220 -48.71 -19.19 20.07
N LEU A 221 -48.98 -19.47 18.80
CA LEU A 221 -49.98 -18.73 18.05
C LEU A 221 -50.77 -19.70 17.18
N GLY A 222 -52.09 -19.64 17.37
CA GLY A 222 -53.07 -20.60 16.89
C GLY A 222 -53.27 -20.56 15.38
N THR A 223 -53.26 -21.75 14.80
CA THR A 223 -53.72 -22.04 13.45
C THR A 223 -55.25 -22.08 13.45
N VAL A 224 -55.90 -21.14 12.76
CA VAL A 224 -57.25 -21.35 12.24
C VAL A 224 -57.09 -21.64 10.76
N ALA A 225 -57.35 -22.90 10.40
CA ALA A 225 -57.40 -23.38 9.03
C ALA A 225 -58.63 -22.81 8.32
N GLY A 226 -58.44 -22.33 7.10
CA GLY A 226 -59.50 -21.88 6.21
C GLY A 226 -59.03 -21.94 4.76
N THR A 227 -58.98 -23.14 4.19
CA THR A 227 -58.78 -23.38 2.76
C THR A 227 -60.13 -23.34 2.05
N LEU A 228 -60.32 -22.38 1.14
CA LEU A 228 -61.27 -22.51 0.03
C LEU A 228 -60.62 -21.92 -1.23
N PHE A 229 -60.51 -22.79 -2.23
CA PHE A 229 -60.05 -22.50 -3.58
C PHE A 229 -61.04 -21.58 -4.29
N ALA A 230 -60.54 -20.56 -4.99
CA ALA A 230 -61.23 -19.95 -6.11
C ALA A 230 -60.22 -19.41 -7.12
N THR A 231 -60.07 -20.17 -8.20
CA THR A 231 -59.42 -19.82 -9.46
C THR A 231 -60.05 -18.53 -10.02
N LYS A 232 -59.22 -17.52 -10.33
CA LYS A 232 -59.55 -16.56 -11.38
C LYS A 232 -58.30 -16.05 -12.07
N LEU A 233 -58.16 -16.49 -13.33
CA LEU A 233 -57.34 -15.89 -14.37
C LEU A 233 -57.67 -14.40 -14.50
N ILE A 234 -56.67 -13.53 -14.36
CA ILE A 234 -56.73 -12.15 -14.88
C ILE A 234 -55.38 -11.82 -15.53
N GLN A 235 -55.41 -11.95 -16.86
CA GLN A 235 -54.84 -11.09 -17.89
C GLN A 235 -53.69 -10.13 -17.49
N VAL A 236 -52.50 -10.39 -18.04
CA VAL A 236 -51.41 -9.41 -18.18
C VAL A 236 -51.63 -8.63 -19.48
N PRO A 237 -51.72 -7.29 -19.50
CA PRO A 237 -51.57 -6.53 -20.72
C PRO A 237 -50.09 -6.20 -20.95
N ASN A 238 -49.57 -6.75 -22.05
CA ASN A 238 -48.40 -6.23 -22.75
C ASN A 238 -48.64 -4.77 -23.14
N TYR A 239 -47.68 -3.89 -22.87
CA TYR A 239 -47.50 -2.68 -23.66
C TYR A 239 -46.07 -2.62 -24.19
N LEU A 240 -45.92 -3.05 -25.44
CA LEU A 240 -44.93 -2.49 -26.36
C LEU A 240 -45.34 -1.04 -26.65
N ILE A 241 -44.40 -0.11 -26.56
CA ILE A 241 -44.38 1.08 -27.42
C ILE A 241 -42.96 1.23 -27.95
N THR A 242 -42.79 0.79 -29.20
CA THR A 242 -41.83 1.37 -30.15
C THR A 242 -42.58 2.45 -30.92
N TYR A 243 -41.92 3.56 -31.24
CA TYR A 243 -41.90 4.21 -32.56
C TYR A 243 -40.96 5.42 -32.48
N GLY A 244 -39.93 5.44 -33.32
CA GLY A 244 -39.16 6.65 -33.69
C GLY A 244 -39.97 7.51 -34.68
N PRO A 245 -39.35 8.29 -35.58
CA PRO A 245 -37.91 8.43 -35.90
C PRO A 245 -37.15 9.45 -35.04
#